data_AF-A0A955HUX5-F1
#
_entry.id   AF-A0A955HUX5-F1
#
_cell.length_a   1.000
_cell.length_b   1.000
_cell.length_c   1.000
_cell.angle_alpha   90.00
_cell.angle_beta   90.00
_cell.angle_gamma   90.00
#
_symmetry.space_group_name_H-M   'P 1'
#
loop_
_entity.id
_entity.type
_entity.pdbx_description
1 polymer ?
#
loop_
_entity_poly.entity_id
_entity_poly.type
_entity_poly.pdbx_seq_one_letter_code
_entity_poly.pdbx_strand_id
1 'polypeptide(L)'
;MQTADNIKKVALVLFVALGLVHILSGLMFANDYFMPASMILNRVLDIPFAMMALIYGLMSIYVNIDEKSRTTPKIAFIAICVIIFLLLLYINLFIPDKQPFTLS
;
A
#
# COMPACT_ATOMS: atom_id res chain seq x y z
N MET A 1 22.23 -11.02 -5.43
CA MET A 1 21.31 -10.16 -6.22
C MET A 1 20.03 -10.87 -6.67
N GLN A 2 20.09 -12.16 -7.05
CA GLN A 2 18.92 -12.90 -7.55
C GLN A 2 17.73 -12.98 -6.57
N THR A 3 17.99 -13.14 -5.26
CA THR A 3 16.95 -13.16 -4.23
C THR A 3 16.18 -11.84 -4.11
N ALA A 4 16.88 -10.69 -4.13
CA ALA A 4 16.24 -9.38 -4.05
C ALA A 4 15.40 -9.07 -5.30
N ASP A 5 15.86 -9.49 -6.49
CA ASP A 5 15.09 -9.35 -7.72
C ASP A 5 13.83 -10.23 -7.74
N ASN A 6 13.91 -11.43 -7.16
CA ASN A 6 12.74 -12.30 -6.99
C ASN A 6 11.73 -11.71 -6.01
N ILE A 7 12.19 -11.18 -4.86
CA ILE A 7 11.31 -10.50 -3.90
C ILE A 7 10.65 -9.29 -4.55
N LYS A 8 11.39 -8.49 -5.33
CA LYS A 8 10.83 -7.36 -6.10
C LYS A 8 9.70 -7.79 -7.03
N LYS A 9 9.89 -8.88 -7.79
CA LYS A 9 8.87 -9.38 -8.73
C LYS A 9 7.63 -9.89 -8.01
N VAL A 10 7.80 -10.70 -6.97
CA VAL A 10 6.67 -11.20 -6.17
C VAL A 10 5.93 -10.04 -5.50
N ALA A 11 6.67 -9.07 -4.95
CA ALA A 11 6.08 -7.89 -4.34
C ALA A 11 5.28 -7.05 -5.33
N LEU A 12 5.77 -6.90 -6.58
CA LEU A 12 5.04 -6.22 -7.64
C LEU A 12 3.73 -6.94 -7.99
N VAL A 13 3.77 -8.26 -8.18
CA VAL A 13 2.57 -9.05 -8.52
C VAL A 13 1.51 -8.92 -7.42
N LEU A 14 1.92 -9.06 -6.16
CA LEU A 14 1.03 -8.91 -5.02
C LEU A 14 0.54 -7.48 -4.84
N PHE A 15 1.38 -6.47 -5.08
CA PHE A 15 0.98 -5.07 -5.05
C PHE A 15 -0.11 -4.77 -6.09
N VAL A 16 0.05 -5.27 -7.33
CA VAL A 16 -0.95 -5.10 -8.38
C VAL A 16 -2.24 -5.86 -8.05
N ALA A 17 -2.14 -7.11 -7.58
CA ALA A 17 -3.31 -7.89 -7.21
C ALA A 17 -4.09 -7.23 -6.06
N LEU A 18 -3.41 -6.86 -4.97
CA LEU A 18 -4.03 -6.18 -3.82
C LEU A 18 -4.59 -4.81 -4.21
N GLY A 19 -3.88 -4.06 -5.05
CA GLY A 19 -4.32 -2.75 -5.53
C GLY A 19 -5.61 -2.83 -6.34
N LEU A 20 -5.72 -3.82 -7.24
CA LEU A 20 -6.95 -4.05 -8.01
C LEU A 20 -8.12 -4.41 -7.09
N VAL A 21 -7.93 -5.32 -6.14
CA VAL A 21 -9.00 -5.70 -5.21
C VAL A 21 -9.39 -4.52 -4.30
N HIS A 22 -8.43 -3.72 -3.84
CA HIS A 22 -8.68 -2.53 -3.03
C HIS A 22 -9.48 -1.47 -3.82
N ILE A 23 -9.09 -1.18 -5.06
CA ILE A 23 -9.82 -0.24 -5.94
C ILE A 23 -11.25 -0.75 -6.21
N LEU A 24 -11.41 -2.04 -6.53
CA LEU A 24 -12.72 -2.63 -6.75
C LEU A 24 -13.59 -2.57 -5.50
N SER A 25 -13.03 -2.88 -4.32
CA SER A 25 -13.73 -2.79 -3.04
C SER A 25 -14.17 -1.36 -2.73
N GLY A 26 -13.31 -0.37 -2.98
CA GLY A 26 -13.65 1.05 -2.84
C GLY A 26 -14.74 1.50 -3.80
N LEU A 27 -14.73 1.01 -5.05
CA LEU A 27 -15.76 1.31 -6.04
C LEU A 27 -17.11 0.67 -5.66
N MET A 28 -17.10 -0.56 -5.13
CA MET A 28 -18.31 -1.22 -4.64
C MET A 28 -18.89 -0.47 -3.44
N PHE A 29 -18.05 -0.02 -2.52
CA PHE A 29 -18.45 0.82 -1.40
C PHE A 29 -19.09 2.14 -1.87
N ALA A 30 -18.49 2.81 -2.85
CA ALA A 30 -19.00 4.07 -3.40
C ALA A 30 -20.36 3.95 -4.13
N ASN A 31 -20.73 2.74 -4.55
CA ASN A 31 -21.99 2.45 -5.22
C ASN A 31 -22.99 1.71 -4.30
N ASP A 32 -22.76 1.70 -2.99
CA ASP A 32 -23.57 1.03 -1.96
C ASP A 32 -23.77 -0.49 -2.17
N TYR A 33 -22.95 -1.12 -3.03
CA TYR A 33 -22.98 -2.56 -3.25
C TYR A 33 -22.24 -3.28 -2.12
N PHE A 34 -22.90 -4.28 -1.52
CA PHE A 34 -22.32 -5.15 -0.47
C PHE A 34 -21.65 -4.38 0.69
N MET A 35 -22.25 -3.24 1.10
CA MET A 35 -21.75 -2.28 2.09
C MET A 35 -20.93 -2.84 3.27
N PRO A 36 -21.41 -3.82 4.07
CA PRO A 36 -20.63 -4.30 5.20
C PRO A 36 -19.38 -5.08 4.77
N ALA A 37 -19.46 -5.84 3.67
CA ALA A 37 -18.33 -6.62 3.17
C ALA A 37 -17.31 -5.73 2.43
N SER A 38 -17.78 -4.77 1.61
CA SER A 38 -16.90 -3.86 0.87
C SER A 38 -16.16 -2.88 1.78
N MET A 39 -16.77 -2.44 2.89
CA MET A 39 -16.09 -1.62 3.91
C MET A 39 -14.97 -2.39 4.61
N ILE A 40 -15.25 -3.60 5.09
CA ILE A 40 -14.25 -4.44 5.78
C ILE A 40 -13.10 -4.81 4.82
N LEU A 41 -13.43 -5.23 3.59
CA LEU A 41 -12.41 -5.55 2.59
C LEU A 41 -11.53 -4.37 2.27
N ASN A 42 -12.11 -3.18 2.09
CA ASN A 42 -11.33 -1.98 1.75
C ASN A 42 -10.32 -1.66 2.85
N ARG A 43 -10.75 -1.72 4.11
CA ARG A 43 -9.92 -1.45 5.29
C ARG A 43 -8.86 -2.53 5.55
N VAL A 44 -9.23 -3.80 5.42
CA VAL A 44 -8.29 -4.92 5.62
C VAL A 44 -7.24 -4.95 4.52
N LEU A 45 -7.59 -4.57 3.28
CA LEU A 45 -6.66 -4.57 2.15
C LEU A 45 -5.69 -3.40 2.16
N ASP A 46 -6.02 -2.30 2.84
CA ASP A 46 -5.22 -1.07 2.81
C ASP A 46 -3.82 -1.27 3.41
N ILE A 47 -3.72 -1.92 4.59
CA ILE A 47 -2.44 -2.21 5.26
C ILE A 47 -1.57 -3.20 4.44
N PRO A 48 -2.07 -4.39 4.02
CA PRO A 48 -1.32 -5.29 3.15
C PRO A 48 -0.90 -4.63 1.84
N PHE A 49 -1.77 -3.84 1.22
CA PHE A 49 -1.45 -3.12 -0.01
C PHE A 49 -0.29 -2.14 0.19
N ALA A 50 -0.38 -1.29 1.21
CA ALA A 50 0.67 -0.34 1.56
C ALA A 50 2.00 -1.03 1.91
N MET A 51 1.93 -2.19 2.59
CA MET A 51 3.11 -2.99 2.94
C MET A 51 3.80 -3.55 1.68
N MET A 52 3.03 -4.08 0.73
CA MET A 52 3.60 -4.58 -0.53
C MET A 52 4.19 -3.44 -1.38
N ALA A 53 3.57 -2.26 -1.38
CA ALA A 53 4.10 -1.07 -2.04
C ALA A 53 5.47 -0.67 -1.49
N LEU A 54 5.62 -0.70 -0.16
CA LEU A 54 6.87 -0.36 0.53
C LEU A 54 7.95 -1.42 0.28
N ILE A 55 7.62 -2.70 0.36
CA ILE A 55 8.56 -3.80 0.05
C ILE A 55 9.04 -3.69 -1.40
N TYR A 56 8.13 -3.47 -2.35
CA TYR A 56 8.47 -3.28 -3.76
C TYR A 56 9.38 -2.06 -3.96
N GLY A 57 9.02 -0.91 -3.37
CA GLY A 57 9.80 0.33 -3.47
C GLY A 57 11.22 0.17 -2.93
N LEU A 58 11.38 -0.40 -1.72
CA LEU A 58 12.68 -0.64 -1.11
C LEU A 58 13.53 -1.63 -1.92
N MET A 59 12.94 -2.73 -2.37
CA MET A 59 13.65 -3.74 -3.16
C MET A 59 14.01 -3.22 -4.55
N SER A 60 13.16 -2.38 -5.15
CA SER A 60 13.46 -1.72 -6.43
C SER A 60 14.66 -0.79 -6.31
N ILE A 61 14.75 -0.01 -5.22
CA ILE A 61 15.93 0.81 -4.96
C ILE A 61 17.14 -0.09 -4.74
N TYR A 62 17.04 -1.10 -3.87
CA TYR A 62 18.15 -2.01 -3.55
C TYR A 62 18.74 -2.70 -4.79
N VAL A 63 17.89 -3.19 -5.70
CA VAL A 63 18.34 -3.86 -6.94
C VAL A 63 18.93 -2.88 -7.96
N ASN A 64 18.45 -1.64 -7.99
CA ASN A 64 18.95 -0.60 -8.92
C ASN A 64 20.05 0.29 -8.29
N ILE A 65 20.64 -0.11 -7.15
CA ILE A 65 21.79 0.59 -6.58
C ILE A 65 23.00 0.37 -7.48
N ASP A 66 23.34 1.42 -8.24
CA ASP A 66 24.64 1.57 -8.87
C ASP A 66 25.60 2.23 -7.86
N GLU A 67 26.76 1.61 -7.62
CA GLU A 67 27.73 1.99 -6.57
C GLU A 67 28.23 3.44 -6.68
N LYS A 68 28.09 4.05 -7.88
CA LYS A 68 28.61 5.38 -8.21
C LYS A 68 27.59 6.52 -8.11
N SER A 69 26.33 6.24 -7.81
CA SER A 69 25.22 7.22 -7.96
C SER A 69 24.81 7.88 -6.64
N ARG A 70 24.72 9.23 -6.68
CA ARG A 70 24.42 10.18 -5.58
C ARG A 70 23.43 9.61 -4.55
N THR A 71 23.90 9.46 -3.32
CA THR A 71 23.22 8.83 -2.17
C THR A 71 22.07 9.67 -1.61
N THR A 72 22.12 10.99 -1.75
CA THR A 72 21.16 11.94 -1.16
C THR A 72 19.72 11.84 -1.68
N PRO A 73 19.44 11.83 -3.00
CA PRO A 73 18.06 11.69 -3.51
C PRO A 73 17.45 10.32 -3.18
N LYS A 74 18.29 9.29 -2.99
CA LYS A 74 17.85 7.92 -2.65
C LYS A 74 17.34 7.84 -1.22
N ILE A 75 18.07 8.44 -0.28
CA ILE A 75 17.65 8.53 1.13
C ILE A 75 16.37 9.35 1.27
N ALA A 76 16.26 10.45 0.52
CA ALA A 76 15.04 11.25 0.49
C ALA A 76 13.83 10.44 -0.01
N PHE A 77 13.99 9.65 -1.07
CA PHE A 77 12.91 8.80 -1.59
C PHE A 77 12.49 7.72 -0.59
N ILE A 78 13.45 7.04 0.05
CA ILE A 78 13.15 6.06 1.11
C ILE A 78 12.41 6.73 2.27
N ALA A 79 12.88 7.89 2.74
CA ALA A 79 12.24 8.63 3.81
C ALA A 79 10.80 9.03 3.45
N ILE A 80 10.55 9.50 2.22
CA ILE A 80 9.21 9.82 1.72
C ILE A 80 8.32 8.58 1.71
N CYS A 81 8.79 7.44 1.20
CA CYS A 81 8.01 6.19 1.21
C CYS A 81 7.64 5.73 2.62
N VAL A 82 8.57 5.83 3.57
CA VAL A 82 8.32 5.48 4.97
C VAL A 82 7.33 6.45 5.61
N ILE A 83 7.45 7.76 5.36
CA ILE A 83 6.52 8.78 5.86
C ILE A 83 5.10 8.52 5.32
N ILE A 84 4.95 8.27 4.01
CA ILE A 84 3.65 7.96 3.41
C ILE A 84 3.04 6.72 4.05
N PHE A 85 3.83 5.66 4.26
CA PHE A 85 3.37 4.43 4.89
C PHE A 85 2.92 4.65 6.34
N LEU A 86 3.69 5.40 7.14
CA LEU A 86 3.31 5.75 8.52
C LEU A 86 2.03 6.59 8.56
N LEU A 87 1.85 7.49 7.60
CA LEU A 87 0.67 8.33 7.50
C LEU A 87 -0.57 7.51 7.13
N LEU A 88 -0.44 6.55 6.21
CA LEU A 88 -1.50 5.59 5.87
C LEU A 88 -1.88 4.68 7.05
N LEU A 89 -0.88 4.19 7.80
CA LEU A 89 -1.11 3.43 9.04
C LEU A 89 -1.84 4.27 10.08
N TYR A 90 -1.40 5.53 10.27
CA TYR A 90 -2.02 6.45 11.20
C TYR A 90 -3.50 6.69 10.85
N ILE A 91 -3.79 6.94 9.57
CA ILE A 91 -5.18 7.10 9.11
C ILE A 91 -5.99 5.83 9.37
N ASN A 92 -5.50 4.65 8.98
CA ASN A 92 -6.23 3.38 9.13
C ASN A 92 -6.51 2.98 10.59
N LEU A 93 -5.60 3.33 11.50
CA LEU A 93 -5.69 2.97 12.92
C LEU A 93 -6.45 4.00 13.75
N PHE A 94 -6.21 5.30 13.52
CA PHE A 94 -6.68 6.37 14.41
C PHE A 94 -7.84 7.19 13.86
N ILE A 95 -8.17 7.10 12.57
CA ILE A 95 -9.36 7.75 12.02
C ILE A 95 -10.49 6.71 12.05
N PRO A 96 -11.45 6.81 12.99
CA PRO A 96 -12.61 5.94 12.98
C PRO A 96 -13.41 6.17 11.70
N ASP A 97 -13.89 5.07 11.11
CA ASP A 97 -14.77 5.14 9.95
C ASP A 97 -15.97 6.03 10.29
N LYS A 98 -16.22 7.05 9.47
CA LYS A 98 -17.52 7.72 9.49
C LYS A 98 -18.54 6.69 9.04
N GLN A 99 -19.21 6.03 9.99
CA GLN A 99 -20.32 5.15 9.67
C GLN A 99 -21.35 5.95 8.87
N PRO A 100 -21.73 5.54 7.66
CA PRO A 100 -22.87 6.15 6.96
C PRO A 100 -24.22 5.71 7.58
N PHE A 101 -24.22 4.97 8.68
CA PHE A 101 -25.42 4.48 9.34
C PHE A 101 -25.72 5.25 10.64
N THR A 102 -26.27 6.44 10.50
CA THR A 102 -27.36 6.86 11.39
C THR A 102 -28.63 6.20 10.89
N LEU A 103 -28.84 4.92 11.23
CA LEU A 103 -30.17 4.33 11.27
C LEU A 103 -30.67 4.43 12.71
N SER A 104 -31.24 5.60 13.04
CA SER A 104 -32.33 5.82 14.01
C SER A 104 -32.45 7.31 14.28
#